data_AF-A0A343VZU2-F1
#
_entry.id   AF-A0A343VZU2-F1
#
_cell.length_a   1.000
_cell.length_b   1.000
_cell.length_c   1.000
_cell.angle_alpha   90.00
_cell.angle_beta   90.00
_cell.angle_gamma   90.00
#
_symmetry.space_group_name_H-M   'P 1'
#
loop_
_entity.id
_entity.type
_entity.pdbx_description
1 polymer ?
#
loop_
_entity_poly.entity_id
_entity_poly.type
_entity_poly.pdbx_seq_one_letter_code
_entity_poly.pdbx_strand_id
1 'polypeptide(L)'
;YVEPISTLDFASLYPSIMIAHNLCYSTLVTNIKEIEGLNESDVTNIQGKSNIRFVKKNVKKGVLPLIVEELIQARKKAKKLMAEAKDTMTKMVLNGRQLALKISANSVYGYTGASSGGQLPCLEVAVSITTLGRCMIEKTKEKVEQYYNKKNGFEHDAIVVYGDTDSVMVKFGTKNIQEAMQLGKDAAERISKEFLNPIKLEFEKVYCPYLLLNKKRYAGLLYTKPEIYDKMDCKGIETVRRD
;
A
#
# COMPACT_ATOMS: atom_id res chain seq x y z
N TYR A 1 -14.67 -9.25 -16.58
CA TYR A 1 -15.18 -7.87 -16.61
C TYR A 1 -14.82 -7.26 -17.95
N VAL A 2 -15.84 -6.81 -18.68
CA VAL A 2 -15.61 -6.08 -19.95
C VAL A 2 -15.48 -4.59 -19.70
N GLU A 3 -15.94 -4.13 -18.54
CA GLU A 3 -15.85 -2.75 -18.08
C GLU A 3 -14.46 -2.42 -17.49
N PRO A 4 -14.05 -1.14 -17.56
CA PRO A 4 -12.87 -0.61 -16.88
C PRO A 4 -12.83 -0.91 -15.37
N ILE A 5 -11.69 -1.44 -14.92
CA ILE A 5 -11.38 -1.67 -13.50
C ILE A 5 -10.19 -0.81 -13.10
N SER A 6 -10.40 0.15 -12.20
CA SER A 6 -9.34 1.04 -11.70
C SER A 6 -8.57 0.39 -10.57
N THR A 7 -7.23 0.46 -10.63
CA THR A 7 -6.35 -0.06 -9.57
C THR A 7 -5.82 1.10 -8.73
N LEU A 8 -6.09 1.06 -7.43
CA LEU A 8 -5.55 1.99 -6.44
C LEU A 8 -4.57 1.23 -5.55
N ASP A 9 -3.35 1.75 -5.37
CA ASP A 9 -2.25 1.07 -4.68
C ASP A 9 -1.67 1.93 -3.56
N PHE A 10 -1.38 1.33 -2.41
CA PHE A 10 -0.74 2.04 -1.29
C PHE A 10 0.76 2.22 -1.53
N ALA A 11 1.22 3.46 -1.60
CA ALA A 11 2.61 3.76 -1.87
C ALA A 11 3.53 3.31 -0.71
N SER A 12 4.18 2.16 -0.88
CA SER A 12 5.05 1.54 0.14
C SER A 12 4.28 1.22 1.44
N LEU A 13 3.20 0.42 1.31
CA LEU A 13 2.25 0.11 2.39
C LEU A 13 2.93 -0.21 3.73
N TYR A 14 3.69 -1.30 3.84
CA TYR A 14 4.27 -1.73 5.12
C TYR A 14 5.24 -0.71 5.71
N PRO A 15 6.20 -0.16 4.93
CA PRO A 15 7.01 0.98 5.38
C PRO A 15 6.19 2.16 5.93
N SER A 16 5.14 2.56 5.23
CA SER A 16 4.31 3.70 5.65
C SER A 16 3.53 3.43 6.94
N ILE A 17 3.04 2.20 7.15
CA ILE A 17 2.38 1.78 8.39
C ILE A 17 3.35 1.85 9.56
N MET A 18 4.58 1.35 9.39
CA MET A 18 5.60 1.39 10.43
C MET A 18 5.85 2.83 10.91
N ILE A 19 5.95 3.77 9.96
CA ILE A 19 6.18 5.18 10.25
C ILE A 19 4.96 5.82 10.90
N ALA A 20 3.79 5.69 10.28
CA ALA A 20 2.56 6.34 10.71
C ALA A 20 2.15 5.95 12.14
N HIS A 21 2.31 4.66 12.48
CA HIS A 21 1.93 4.11 13.77
C HIS A 21 3.10 3.93 14.74
N ASN A 22 4.31 4.39 14.38
CA ASN A 22 5.52 4.32 15.19
C ASN A 22 5.87 2.91 15.68
N LEU A 23 5.79 1.92 14.79
CA LEU A 23 5.97 0.50 15.12
C LEU A 23 7.46 0.13 15.17
N CYS A 24 7.96 -0.25 16.34
CA CYS A 24 9.36 -0.58 16.57
C CYS A 24 9.52 -1.48 17.80
N TYR A 25 10.60 -2.26 17.86
CA TYR A 25 11.04 -2.94 19.08
C TYR A 25 11.06 -2.00 20.29
N SER A 26 11.63 -0.81 20.11
CA SER A 26 11.83 0.16 21.19
C SER A 26 10.56 0.89 21.63
N THR A 27 9.46 0.76 20.89
CA THR A 27 8.18 1.41 21.17
C THR A 27 7.08 0.41 21.52
N LEU A 28 7.37 -0.89 21.41
CA LEU A 28 6.49 -1.96 21.87
C LEU A 28 6.37 -1.91 23.40
N VAL A 29 5.15 -1.89 23.90
CA VAL A 29 4.87 -1.91 25.34
C VAL A 29 4.90 -3.36 25.81
N THR A 30 5.88 -3.73 26.63
CA THR A 30 6.00 -5.10 27.14
C THR A 30 5.38 -5.26 28.53
N ASN A 31 5.31 -4.18 29.30
CA ASN A 31 4.67 -4.11 30.60
C ASN A 31 3.73 -2.90 30.68
N ILE A 32 2.54 -3.10 31.24
CA ILE A 32 1.54 -2.02 31.41
C ILE A 32 2.08 -0.86 32.26
N LYS A 33 3.02 -1.14 33.17
CA LYS A 33 3.69 -0.09 33.96
C LYS A 33 4.51 0.89 33.10
N GLU A 34 4.95 0.50 31.91
CA GLU A 34 5.68 1.40 31.00
C GLU A 34 4.80 2.53 30.46
N ILE A 35 3.48 2.37 30.51
CA ILE A 35 2.50 3.36 30.07
C ILE A 35 1.67 3.91 31.24
N GLU A 36 2.07 3.61 32.48
CA GLU A 36 1.46 4.15 33.69
C GLU A 36 1.73 5.65 33.75
N GLY A 37 0.68 6.45 33.58
CA GLY A 37 0.77 7.93 33.48
C GLY A 37 0.74 8.49 32.06
N LEU A 38 0.66 7.65 31.02
CA LEU A 38 0.39 8.10 29.65
C LEU A 38 -1.12 8.13 29.38
N ASN A 39 -1.54 9.04 28.49
CA ASN A 39 -2.93 9.07 28.05
C ASN A 39 -3.19 7.96 27.01
N GLU A 40 -4.44 7.54 26.84
CA GLU A 40 -4.82 6.62 25.77
C GLU A 40 -4.47 7.17 24.38
N SER A 41 -4.49 8.50 24.21
CA SER A 41 -4.11 9.17 22.97
C SER A 41 -2.61 9.06 22.67
N ASP A 42 -1.77 8.66 23.63
CA ASP A 42 -0.32 8.48 23.48
C ASP A 42 0.07 7.05 23.11
N VAL A 43 -0.91 6.14 23.05
CA VAL A 43 -0.69 4.71 22.79
C VAL A 43 -1.49 4.27 21.56
N THR A 44 -0.87 3.46 20.72
CA THR A 44 -1.51 2.78 19.59
C THR A 44 -1.87 1.37 20.02
N ASN A 45 -3.18 1.08 20.09
CA ASN A 45 -3.71 -0.27 20.29
C ASN A 45 -3.92 -0.95 18.94
N ILE A 46 -3.50 -2.20 18.80
CA ILE A 46 -3.65 -2.95 17.56
C ILE A 46 -5.03 -3.64 17.54
N GLN A 47 -5.83 -3.32 16.53
CA GLN A 47 -7.20 -3.83 16.39
C GLN A 47 -7.21 -5.37 16.36
N GLY A 48 -8.09 -5.97 17.15
CA GLY A 48 -8.21 -7.44 17.26
C GLY A 48 -7.02 -8.12 17.96
N LYS A 49 -6.09 -7.34 18.55
CA LYS A 49 -4.91 -7.82 19.29
C LYS A 49 -4.78 -7.03 20.59
N SER A 50 -5.65 -7.33 21.55
CA SER A 50 -5.77 -6.61 22.85
C SER A 50 -4.46 -6.45 23.63
N ASN A 51 -3.50 -7.36 23.40
CA ASN A 51 -2.25 -7.42 24.16
C ASN A 51 -1.08 -6.73 23.44
N ILE A 52 -1.26 -6.23 22.21
CA ILE A 52 -0.19 -5.58 21.46
C ILE A 52 -0.44 -4.07 21.43
N ARG A 53 0.50 -3.32 22.02
CA ARG A 53 0.44 -1.86 22.13
C ARG A 53 1.80 -1.23 21.81
N PHE A 54 1.77 -0.05 21.22
CA PHE A 54 2.98 0.73 20.94
C PHE A 54 2.81 2.15 21.45
N VAL A 55 3.85 2.73 22.05
CA VAL A 55 3.86 4.18 22.35
C VAL A 55 3.97 4.99 21.05
N LYS A 56 3.26 6.11 20.97
CA LYS A 56 3.28 6.99 19.81
C LYS A 56 4.55 7.84 19.75
N LYS A 57 4.79 8.41 18.57
CA LYS A 57 6.00 9.17 18.24
C LYS A 57 6.25 10.41 19.13
N ASN A 58 5.19 10.96 19.73
CA ASN A 58 5.27 12.10 20.65
C ASN A 58 5.84 11.72 22.03
N VAL A 59 5.74 10.45 22.43
CA VAL A 59 6.37 9.92 23.65
C VAL A 59 7.79 9.49 23.35
N LYS A 60 7.97 8.64 22.33
CA LYS A 60 9.27 8.10 21.94
C LYS A 60 9.28 7.76 20.46
N LYS A 61 10.23 8.32 19.70
CA LYS A 61 10.39 7.97 18.28
C LYS A 61 11.12 6.62 18.15
N GLY A 62 10.51 5.68 17.43
CA GLY A 62 11.09 4.36 17.20
C GLY A 62 12.26 4.39 16.21
N VAL A 63 13.20 3.45 16.38
CA VAL A 63 14.36 3.28 15.50
C VAL A 63 13.97 2.75 14.11
N LEU A 64 13.04 1.79 14.02
CA LEU A 64 12.61 1.25 12.73
C LEU A 64 11.93 2.32 11.82
N PRO A 65 11.01 3.16 12.33
CA PRO A 65 10.51 4.32 11.59
C PRO A 65 11.61 5.20 11.02
N LEU A 66 12.67 5.49 11.78
CA LEU A 66 13.81 6.31 11.32
C LEU A 66 14.54 5.67 10.14
N ILE A 67 14.90 4.38 10.26
CA ILE A 67 15.60 3.63 9.20
C ILE A 67 14.76 3.62 7.92
N VAL A 68 13.47 3.32 8.06
CA VAL A 68 12.57 3.20 6.92
C VAL A 68 12.28 4.56 6.28
N GLU A 69 12.15 5.64 7.07
CA GLU A 69 12.06 7.02 6.58
C GLU A 69 13.26 7.34 5.67
N GLU A 70 14.48 7.03 6.12
CA GLU A 70 15.70 7.29 5.36
C GLU A 70 15.73 6.51 4.03
N LEU A 71 15.38 5.22 4.06
CA LEU A 71 15.29 4.39 2.86
C LEU A 71 14.26 4.93 1.86
N ILE A 72 13.10 5.39 2.33
CA ILE A 72 12.07 6.01 1.48
C ILE A 72 12.58 7.32 0.87
N GLN A 73 13.26 8.17 1.65
CA GLN A 73 13.81 9.44 1.13
C GLN A 73 14.91 9.18 0.10
N ALA A 74 15.82 8.22 0.36
CA ALA A 74 16.83 7.81 -0.60
C ALA A 74 16.20 7.30 -1.91
N ARG A 75 15.13 6.51 -1.80
CA ARG A 75 14.37 6.01 -2.96
C ARG A 75 13.72 7.15 -3.73
N LYS A 76 13.15 8.14 -3.05
CA LYS A 76 12.55 9.33 -3.68
C LYS A 76 13.59 10.11 -4.48
N LYS A 77 14.79 10.31 -3.92
CA LYS A 77 15.92 10.94 -4.63
C LYS A 77 16.32 10.12 -5.87
N ALA A 78 16.43 8.80 -5.76
CA ALA A 78 16.75 7.93 -6.90
C ALA A 78 15.69 7.99 -8.01
N LYS A 79 14.38 8.00 -7.66
CA LYS A 79 13.30 8.18 -8.65
C LYS A 79 13.35 9.55 -9.33
N LYS A 80 13.69 10.62 -8.60
CA LYS A 80 13.85 11.96 -9.17
C LYS A 80 14.97 11.99 -10.21
N LEU A 81 16.15 11.48 -9.86
CA LEU A 81 17.27 11.36 -10.81
C LEU A 81 16.90 10.51 -12.03
N MET A 82 16.13 9.43 -11.83
CA MET A 82 15.69 8.56 -12.92
C MET A 82 14.76 9.28 -13.90
N ALA A 83 13.91 10.18 -13.42
CA ALA A 83 13.03 10.99 -14.25
C ALA A 83 13.79 12.07 -15.04
N GLU A 84 14.88 12.60 -14.48
CA GLU A 84 15.74 13.61 -15.10
C GLU A 84 16.75 13.03 -16.11
N ALA A 85 17.08 11.73 -15.97
CA ALA A 85 18.01 11.06 -16.88
C ALA A 85 17.48 11.04 -18.32
N LYS A 86 18.38 11.23 -19.30
CA LYS A 86 18.02 11.26 -20.73
C LYS A 86 18.31 9.94 -21.43
N ASP A 87 19.46 9.32 -21.14
CA ASP A 87 19.90 8.09 -21.76
C ASP A 87 19.27 6.84 -21.12
N THR A 88 19.05 5.83 -21.94
CA THR A 88 18.39 4.58 -21.55
C THR A 88 19.20 3.82 -20.50
N MET A 89 20.53 3.80 -20.62
CA MET A 89 21.41 3.05 -19.71
C MET A 89 21.34 3.61 -18.28
N THR A 90 21.44 4.92 -18.11
CA THR A 90 21.34 5.59 -16.82
C THR A 90 19.95 5.40 -16.21
N LYS A 91 18.87 5.49 -17.01
CA LYS A 91 17.51 5.16 -16.54
C LYS A 91 17.42 3.73 -16.02
N MET A 92 18.01 2.77 -16.71
CA MET A 92 18.02 1.36 -16.28
C MET A 92 18.78 1.17 -14.96
N VAL A 93 19.96 1.77 -14.81
CA VAL A 93 20.75 1.71 -13.57
C VAL A 93 20.00 2.36 -12.40
N LEU A 94 19.42 3.54 -12.60
CA LEU A 94 18.64 4.24 -11.57
C LEU A 94 17.35 3.50 -11.21
N ASN A 95 16.73 2.82 -12.18
CA ASN A 95 15.62 1.92 -11.89
C ASN A 95 16.06 0.74 -11.02
N GLY A 96 17.21 0.12 -11.31
CA GLY A 96 17.81 -0.89 -10.44
C GLY A 96 18.04 -0.38 -9.01
N ARG A 97 18.59 0.84 -8.88
CA ARG A 97 18.83 1.49 -7.59
C ARG A 97 17.54 1.72 -6.80
N GLN A 98 16.48 2.27 -7.42
CA GLN A 98 15.22 2.50 -6.69
C GLN A 98 14.51 1.19 -6.33
N LEU A 99 14.65 0.13 -7.14
CA LEU A 99 14.14 -1.20 -6.82
C LEU A 99 14.88 -1.83 -5.64
N ALA A 100 16.21 -1.73 -5.60
CA ALA A 100 17.00 -2.20 -4.46
C ALA A 100 16.57 -1.51 -3.17
N LEU A 101 16.41 -0.18 -3.19
CA LEU A 101 15.92 0.58 -2.03
C LEU A 101 14.49 0.20 -1.62
N LYS A 102 13.60 -0.09 -2.59
CA LYS A 102 12.25 -0.62 -2.31
C LYS A 102 12.33 -1.95 -1.58
N ILE A 103 13.17 -2.87 -2.07
CA ILE A 103 13.36 -4.19 -1.45
C ILE A 103 13.91 -4.02 -0.04
N SER A 104 14.96 -3.23 0.16
CA SER A 104 15.53 -2.98 1.49
C SER A 104 14.50 -2.44 2.48
N ALA A 105 13.66 -1.46 2.07
CA ALA A 105 12.61 -0.92 2.93
C ALA A 105 11.58 -1.99 3.33
N ASN A 106 11.15 -2.83 2.38
CA ASN A 106 10.21 -3.92 2.65
C ASN A 106 10.85 -5.04 3.51
N SER A 107 12.16 -5.27 3.34
CA SER A 107 12.92 -6.24 4.13
C SER A 107 13.03 -5.84 5.61
N VAL A 108 12.91 -4.56 5.97
CA VAL A 108 12.90 -4.15 7.40
C VAL A 108 11.73 -4.80 8.13
N TYR A 109 10.52 -4.77 7.54
CA TYR A 109 9.38 -5.52 8.07
C TYR A 109 9.69 -7.03 8.11
N GLY A 110 10.20 -7.59 7.00
CA GLY A 110 10.50 -9.02 6.90
C GLY A 110 11.48 -9.50 7.97
N TYR A 111 12.47 -8.67 8.32
CA TYR A 111 13.45 -8.94 9.38
C TYR A 111 12.77 -9.11 10.75
N THR A 112 11.76 -8.28 11.06
CA THR A 112 11.00 -8.42 12.32
C THR A 112 10.19 -9.73 12.37
N GLY A 113 9.77 -10.27 11.22
CA GLY A 113 8.98 -11.51 11.15
C GLY A 113 9.80 -12.79 10.96
N ALA A 114 11.12 -12.71 10.83
CA ALA A 114 11.98 -13.84 10.51
C ALA A 114 12.30 -14.70 11.76
N SER A 115 11.39 -15.58 12.16
CA SER A 115 11.61 -16.46 13.32
C SER A 115 12.71 -17.49 13.11
N SER A 116 12.89 -17.99 11.89
CA SER A 116 13.93 -18.98 11.56
C SER A 116 15.16 -18.27 10.98
N GLY A 117 16.26 -18.29 11.73
CA GLY A 117 17.54 -17.69 11.31
C GLY A 117 17.62 -16.17 11.44
N GLY A 118 16.57 -15.50 11.94
CA GLY A 118 16.62 -14.07 12.29
C GLY A 118 17.31 -13.85 13.63
N GLN A 119 18.16 -12.82 13.71
CA GLN A 119 18.90 -12.50 14.93
C GLN A 119 18.05 -11.76 15.98
N LEU A 120 16.97 -11.09 15.57
CA LEU A 120 16.11 -10.31 16.44
C LEU A 120 14.64 -10.35 15.99
N PRO A 121 13.96 -11.51 16.05
CA PRO A 121 12.55 -11.60 15.68
C PRO A 121 11.67 -10.84 16.69
N CYS A 122 10.68 -10.11 16.18
CA CYS A 122 9.59 -9.51 16.95
C CYS A 122 8.29 -9.66 16.17
N LEU A 123 7.59 -10.75 16.44
CA LEU A 123 6.37 -11.11 15.75
C LEU A 123 5.25 -10.10 16.01
N GLU A 124 5.26 -9.43 17.15
CA GLU A 124 4.30 -8.39 17.51
C GLU A 124 4.34 -7.25 16.50
N VAL A 125 5.53 -6.79 16.09
CA VAL A 125 5.69 -5.76 15.05
C VAL A 125 5.18 -6.27 13.71
N ALA A 126 5.60 -7.46 13.28
CA ALA A 126 5.20 -8.04 12.00
C ALA A 126 3.68 -8.27 11.90
N VAL A 127 3.07 -8.83 12.96
CA VAL A 127 1.62 -9.06 13.06
C VAL A 127 0.86 -7.73 13.05
N SER A 128 1.38 -6.70 13.72
CA SER A 128 0.76 -5.38 13.76
C SER A 128 0.73 -4.72 12.39
N ILE A 129 1.86 -4.76 11.67
CA ILE A 129 1.96 -4.22 10.30
C ILE A 129 0.96 -4.90 9.36
N THR A 130 0.91 -6.23 9.37
CA THR A 130 -0.01 -6.98 8.50
C THR A 130 -1.48 -6.82 8.90
N THR A 131 -1.77 -6.66 10.19
CA THR A 131 -3.12 -6.43 10.70
C THR A 131 -3.62 -5.05 10.28
N LEU A 132 -2.83 -4.00 10.52
CA LEU A 132 -3.17 -2.65 10.08
C LEU A 132 -3.33 -2.57 8.55
N GLY A 133 -2.46 -3.25 7.79
CA GLY A 133 -2.59 -3.34 6.33
C GLY A 133 -3.93 -3.93 5.89
N ARG A 134 -4.39 -5.03 6.52
CA ARG A 134 -5.71 -5.61 6.24
C ARG A 134 -6.85 -4.65 6.59
N CYS A 135 -6.80 -4.02 7.77
CA CYS A 135 -7.81 -3.04 8.18
C CYS A 135 -7.87 -1.85 7.22
N MET A 136 -6.73 -1.40 6.70
CA MET A 136 -6.67 -0.31 5.72
C MET A 136 -7.30 -0.68 4.38
N ILE A 137 -7.11 -1.91 3.91
CA ILE A 137 -7.75 -2.40 2.68
C ILE A 137 -9.27 -2.46 2.85
N GLU A 138 -9.77 -2.98 3.98
CA GLU A 138 -11.22 -3.02 4.23
C GLU A 138 -11.78 -1.60 4.38
N LYS A 139 -11.13 -0.72 5.15
CA LYS A 139 -11.53 0.69 5.24
C LYS A 139 -11.54 1.37 3.88
N THR A 140 -10.56 1.08 3.02
CA THR A 140 -10.53 1.64 1.65
C THR A 140 -11.73 1.18 0.86
N LYS A 141 -12.06 -0.12 0.91
CA LYS A 141 -13.26 -0.67 0.27
C LYS A 141 -14.53 0.00 0.77
N GLU A 142 -14.73 0.06 2.07
CA GLU A 142 -15.90 0.72 2.68
C GLU A 142 -16.03 2.18 2.21
N LYS A 143 -14.91 2.93 2.18
CA LYS A 143 -14.90 4.33 1.76
C LYS A 143 -15.14 4.52 0.27
N VAL A 144 -14.60 3.65 -0.59
CA VAL A 144 -14.91 3.67 -2.03
C VAL A 144 -16.41 3.49 -2.24
N GLU A 145 -17.01 2.44 -1.66
CA GLU A 145 -18.43 2.11 -1.85
C GLU A 145 -19.35 3.15 -1.18
N GLN A 146 -18.91 3.75 -0.07
CA GLN A 146 -19.63 4.84 0.60
C GLN A 146 -19.61 6.16 -0.19
N TYR A 147 -18.50 6.51 -0.85
CA TYR A 147 -18.38 7.78 -1.55
C TYR A 147 -18.92 7.74 -2.97
N TYR A 148 -18.61 6.69 -3.72
CA TYR A 148 -18.91 6.60 -5.15
C TYR A 148 -20.16 5.74 -5.37
N ASN A 149 -21.32 6.32 -5.08
CA ASN A 149 -22.62 5.65 -5.26
C ASN A 149 -23.69 6.61 -5.76
N LYS A 150 -24.82 6.05 -6.23
CA LYS A 150 -25.92 6.81 -6.81
C LYS A 150 -26.53 7.85 -5.86
N LYS A 151 -26.57 7.56 -4.57
CA LYS A 151 -27.09 8.49 -3.55
C LYS A 151 -26.25 9.76 -3.44
N ASN A 152 -24.96 9.67 -3.75
CA ASN A 152 -24.02 10.80 -3.76
C ASN A 152 -23.88 11.45 -5.15
N GLY A 153 -24.77 11.14 -6.10
CA GLY A 153 -24.80 11.78 -7.42
C GLY A 153 -23.91 11.14 -8.49
N PHE A 154 -23.35 9.96 -8.25
CA PHE A 154 -22.64 9.19 -9.28
C PHE A 154 -23.61 8.38 -10.14
N GLU A 155 -23.26 8.12 -11.40
CA GLU A 155 -24.13 7.36 -12.32
C GLU A 155 -24.34 5.89 -11.87
N HIS A 156 -23.34 5.33 -11.20
CA HIS A 156 -23.31 3.94 -10.76
C HIS A 156 -22.83 3.80 -9.32
N ASP A 157 -23.13 2.65 -8.72
CA ASP A 157 -22.56 2.24 -7.45
C ASP A 157 -21.22 1.56 -7.69
N ALA A 158 -20.15 2.15 -7.17
CA ALA A 158 -18.82 1.59 -7.24
C ALA A 158 -18.73 0.34 -6.35
N ILE A 159 -17.97 -0.66 -6.81
CA ILE A 159 -17.77 -1.91 -6.09
C ILE A 159 -16.29 -2.26 -6.12
N VAL A 160 -15.72 -2.63 -4.97
CA VAL A 160 -14.36 -3.21 -4.95
C VAL A 160 -14.44 -4.69 -5.32
N VAL A 161 -13.97 -5.03 -6.52
CA VAL A 161 -14.06 -6.38 -7.07
C VAL A 161 -12.94 -7.29 -6.63
N TYR A 162 -11.80 -6.72 -6.22
CA TYR A 162 -10.64 -7.48 -5.76
C TYR A 162 -9.69 -6.62 -4.92
N GLY A 163 -8.88 -7.28 -4.09
CA GLY A 163 -7.76 -6.66 -3.39
C GLY A 163 -6.56 -7.59 -3.38
N ASP A 164 -5.38 -7.06 -3.71
CA ASP A 164 -4.12 -7.80 -3.73
C ASP A 164 -3.07 -7.07 -2.89
N THR A 165 -2.83 -7.59 -1.69
CA THR A 165 -1.78 -7.17 -0.75
C THR A 165 -1.87 -5.72 -0.29
N ASP A 166 -1.56 -4.77 -1.18
CA ASP A 166 -1.51 -3.32 -1.00
C ASP A 166 -2.38 -2.55 -2.01
N SER A 167 -3.09 -3.25 -2.89
CA SER A 167 -3.95 -2.65 -3.91
C SER A 167 -5.42 -3.05 -3.78
N VAL A 168 -6.30 -2.17 -4.21
CA VAL A 168 -7.74 -2.41 -4.41
C VAL A 168 -8.12 -2.18 -5.87
N MET A 169 -8.97 -3.04 -6.40
CA MET A 169 -9.48 -2.97 -7.76
C MET A 169 -10.95 -2.58 -7.74
N VAL A 170 -11.24 -1.41 -8.28
CA VAL A 170 -12.54 -0.74 -8.18
C VAL A 170 -13.22 -0.74 -9.53
N LYS A 171 -14.45 -1.27 -9.56
CA LYS A 171 -15.37 -1.11 -10.68
C LYS A 171 -16.26 0.09 -10.41
N PHE A 172 -16.02 1.21 -11.07
CA PHE A 172 -16.86 2.41 -10.97
C PHE A 172 -18.16 2.33 -11.81
N GLY A 173 -18.27 1.35 -12.70
CA GLY A 173 -19.47 1.12 -13.53
C GLY A 173 -19.45 1.78 -14.90
N THR A 174 -18.70 2.88 -15.06
CA THR A 174 -18.51 3.53 -16.37
C THR A 174 -17.84 2.59 -17.37
N LYS A 175 -18.20 2.72 -18.65
CA LYS A 175 -17.55 2.04 -19.79
C LYS A 175 -16.38 2.85 -20.37
N ASN A 176 -16.24 4.11 -19.96
CA ASN A 176 -15.22 5.02 -20.46
C ASN A 176 -13.93 4.89 -19.62
N ILE A 177 -12.81 4.54 -20.27
CA ILE A 177 -11.51 4.38 -19.61
C ILE A 177 -11.02 5.71 -19.01
N GLN A 178 -11.19 6.83 -19.72
CA GLN A 178 -10.77 8.14 -19.25
C GLN A 178 -11.53 8.57 -17.99
N GLU A 179 -12.84 8.33 -17.96
CA GLU A 179 -13.67 8.60 -16.80
C GLU A 179 -13.26 7.71 -15.62
N ALA A 180 -13.05 6.40 -15.86
CA ALA A 180 -12.55 5.48 -14.84
C ALA A 180 -11.21 5.95 -14.24
N MET A 181 -10.29 6.44 -15.08
CA MET A 181 -9.02 7.03 -14.61
C MET A 181 -9.23 8.28 -13.76
N GLN A 182 -10.17 9.16 -14.13
CA GLN A 182 -10.48 10.36 -13.36
C GLN A 182 -11.07 10.01 -11.99
N LEU A 183 -12.06 9.11 -11.95
CA LEU A 183 -12.65 8.60 -10.71
C LEU A 183 -11.61 7.90 -9.83
N GLY A 184 -10.72 7.11 -10.43
CA GLY A 184 -9.64 6.45 -9.71
C GLY A 184 -8.65 7.43 -9.06
N LYS A 185 -8.28 8.50 -9.77
CA LYS A 185 -7.42 9.58 -9.23
C LYS A 185 -8.09 10.34 -8.09
N ASP A 186 -9.36 10.71 -8.27
CA ASP A 186 -10.16 11.37 -7.24
C ASP A 186 -10.29 10.48 -6.00
N ALA A 187 -10.62 9.20 -6.17
CA ALA A 187 -10.73 8.23 -5.08
C ALA A 187 -9.40 8.06 -4.33
N ALA A 188 -8.29 7.94 -5.05
CA ALA A 188 -6.96 7.86 -4.44
C ALA A 188 -6.66 9.08 -3.56
N GLU A 189 -6.90 10.30 -4.06
CA GLU A 189 -6.65 11.52 -3.30
C GLU A 189 -7.59 11.66 -2.09
N ARG A 190 -8.89 11.44 -2.31
CA ARG A 190 -9.92 11.57 -1.28
C ARG A 190 -9.70 10.59 -0.14
N ILE A 191 -9.48 9.32 -0.47
CA ILE A 191 -9.32 8.25 0.53
C ILE A 191 -7.96 8.33 1.23
N SER A 192 -6.92 8.85 0.57
CA SER A 192 -5.64 9.11 1.26
C SER A 192 -5.80 10.00 2.50
N LYS A 193 -6.76 10.93 2.49
CA LYS A 193 -7.05 11.85 3.61
C LYS A 193 -7.68 11.12 4.82
N GLU A 194 -8.16 9.90 4.65
CA GLU A 194 -8.74 9.06 5.71
C GLU A 194 -7.68 8.30 6.54
N PHE A 195 -6.40 8.40 6.16
CA PHE A 195 -5.29 7.69 6.79
C PHE A 195 -4.26 8.64 7.39
N LEU A 196 -3.46 8.13 8.32
CA LEU A 196 -2.39 8.90 8.95
C LEU A 196 -1.23 9.11 7.97
N ASN A 197 -0.67 10.32 7.94
CA ASN A 197 0.58 10.57 7.23
C ASN A 197 1.70 9.63 7.73
N PRO A 198 2.52 9.03 6.84
CA PRO A 198 2.65 9.27 5.40
C PRO A 198 1.88 8.27 4.50
N ILE A 199 0.88 7.56 5.02
CA ILE A 199 0.09 6.60 4.25
C ILE A 199 -0.66 7.35 3.15
N LYS A 200 -0.51 6.89 1.90
CA LYS A 200 -1.23 7.43 0.76
C LYS A 200 -1.57 6.33 -0.24
N LEU A 201 -2.72 6.48 -0.85
CA LEU A 201 -3.20 5.68 -1.96
C LEU A 201 -2.89 6.44 -3.26
N GLU A 202 -2.43 5.72 -4.28
CA GLU A 202 -2.13 6.28 -5.60
C GLU A 202 -2.95 5.53 -6.65
N PHE A 203 -3.51 6.27 -7.61
CA PHE A 203 -4.04 5.65 -8.82
C PHE A 203 -2.86 5.14 -9.66
N GLU A 204 -2.89 3.86 -10.02
CA GLU A 204 -1.82 3.23 -10.79
C GLU A 204 -2.20 3.08 -12.27
N LYS A 205 -3.37 2.50 -12.55
CA LYS A 205 -3.77 2.03 -13.88
C LYS A 205 -5.25 1.65 -13.95
N VAL A 206 -5.74 1.44 -15.17
CA VAL A 206 -7.02 0.79 -15.46
C VAL A 206 -6.78 -0.52 -16.22
N TYR A 207 -7.55 -1.57 -15.91
CA TYR A 207 -7.65 -2.78 -16.74
C TYR A 207 -8.94 -2.76 -17.56
N CYS A 208 -8.87 -3.00 -18.88
CA CYS A 208 -10.05 -3.10 -19.74
C CYS A 208 -9.79 -3.85 -21.07
N PRO A 209 -10.28 -5.09 -21.26
CA PRO A 209 -11.03 -5.91 -20.31
C PRO A 209 -10.14 -6.44 -19.17
N TYR A 210 -10.80 -6.93 -18.11
CA TYR A 210 -10.16 -7.52 -16.93
C TYR A 210 -10.68 -8.94 -16.65
N LEU A 211 -9.74 -9.90 -16.57
CA LEU A 211 -9.99 -11.30 -16.27
C LEU A 211 -9.39 -11.64 -14.90
N LEU A 212 -10.27 -11.81 -13.91
CA LEU A 212 -9.91 -12.31 -12.60
C LEU A 212 -10.24 -13.80 -12.53
N LEU A 213 -9.22 -14.66 -12.42
CA LEU A 213 -9.41 -16.11 -12.32
C LEU A 213 -9.50 -16.54 -10.86
N ASN A 214 -8.52 -16.13 -10.06
CA ASN A 214 -8.37 -16.50 -8.66
C ASN A 214 -7.50 -15.49 -7.92
N LYS A 215 -7.37 -15.65 -6.60
CA LYS A 215 -6.43 -14.86 -5.79
C LYS A 215 -5.02 -14.95 -6.39
N LYS A 216 -4.39 -13.80 -6.65
CA LYS A 216 -3.09 -13.65 -7.31
C LYS A 216 -2.99 -14.22 -8.74
N ARG A 217 -4.13 -14.53 -9.38
CA ARG A 217 -4.20 -15.06 -10.75
C ARG A 217 -5.19 -14.23 -11.59
N TYR A 218 -4.67 -13.27 -12.34
CA TYR A 218 -5.48 -12.37 -13.16
C TYR A 218 -4.70 -11.84 -14.36
N ALA A 219 -5.44 -11.37 -15.37
CA ALA A 219 -4.90 -10.74 -16.56
C ALA A 219 -5.80 -9.60 -17.04
N GLY A 220 -5.23 -8.66 -17.78
CA GLY A 220 -6.01 -7.59 -18.41
C GLY A 220 -5.16 -6.73 -19.32
N LEU A 221 -5.82 -6.01 -20.22
CA LEU A 221 -5.15 -4.93 -20.97
C LEU A 221 -4.97 -3.74 -20.04
N LEU A 222 -3.72 -3.34 -19.83
CA LEU A 222 -3.32 -2.30 -18.88
C LEU A 222 -3.28 -0.94 -19.58
N TYR A 223 -3.95 0.05 -19.00
CA TYR A 223 -3.96 1.44 -19.46
C TYR A 223 -3.38 2.34 -18.38
N THR A 224 -2.30 3.06 -18.69
CA THR A 224 -1.84 4.24 -17.94
C THR A 224 -2.29 5.56 -18.58
N LYS A 225 -2.70 5.51 -19.86
CA LYS A 225 -3.35 6.58 -20.62
C LYS A 225 -4.63 6.06 -21.28
N PRO A 226 -5.64 6.90 -21.50
CA PRO A 226 -6.96 6.41 -21.91
C PRO A 226 -7.05 5.95 -23.37
N GLU A 227 -6.14 6.39 -24.24
CA GLU A 227 -6.27 6.19 -25.70
C GLU A 227 -5.87 4.78 -26.15
N ILE A 228 -4.77 4.24 -25.61
CA ILE A 228 -4.17 2.98 -26.06
C ILE A 228 -3.67 2.21 -24.83
N TYR A 229 -3.87 0.89 -24.83
CA TYR A 229 -3.32 0.02 -23.79
C TYR A 229 -1.80 -0.10 -23.93
N ASP A 230 -1.10 -0.10 -22.80
CA ASP A 230 0.36 -0.20 -22.78
C ASP A 230 0.83 -1.63 -23.09
N LYS A 231 0.17 -2.62 -22.48
CA LYS A 231 0.45 -4.05 -22.66
C LYS A 231 -0.67 -4.92 -22.07
N MET A 232 -0.64 -6.21 -22.41
CA MET A 232 -1.32 -7.23 -21.62
C MET A 232 -0.51 -7.52 -20.35
N ASP A 233 -1.09 -7.32 -19.18
CA ASP A 233 -0.47 -7.68 -17.90
C ASP A 233 -1.01 -9.03 -17.43
N CYS A 234 -0.12 -9.90 -16.99
CA CYS A 234 -0.41 -11.27 -16.59
C CYS A 234 0.21 -11.52 -15.22
N LYS A 235 -0.61 -11.84 -14.21
CA LYS A 235 -0.17 -12.11 -12.83
C LYS A 235 -0.51 -13.54 -12.45
N GLY A 236 0.50 -14.34 -12.11
CA GLY A 236 0.34 -15.69 -11.55
C GLY A 236 -0.31 -16.73 -12.48
N ILE A 237 -0.46 -16.42 -13.77
CA ILE A 237 -0.96 -17.36 -14.77
C ILE A 237 0.21 -18.11 -15.42
N GLU A 238 -0.08 -19.25 -16.06
CA GLU A 238 0.95 -20.18 -16.56
C GLU A 238 1.93 -19.53 -17.56
N THR A 239 1.49 -18.52 -18.32
CA THR A 239 2.33 -17.84 -19.31
C THR A 239 3.51 -17.06 -18.73
N VAL A 240 3.51 -16.78 -17.42
CA VAL A 240 4.60 -16.05 -16.73
C VAL A 240 5.33 -16.90 -15.71
N ARG A 241 4.96 -18.18 -15.59
CA ARG A 241 5.63 -19.17 -14.77
C ARG A 241 6.82 -19.76 -15.52
N ARG A 242 7.83 -20.22 -14.78
CA ARG A 242 9.11 -20.72 -15.33
C ARG A 242 9.33 -22.20 -15.01
N ASP A 243 8.42 -22.80 -14.25
CA ASP A 243 8.37 -24.21 -13.90
C ASP A 243 7.61 -25.05 -14.94
#